data_AF-A0A5N7ZVT7-F1
#
_entry.id   AF-A0A5N7ZVT7-F1
#
_cell.length_a   1.000
_cell.length_b   1.000
_cell.length_c   1.000
_cell.angle_alpha   90.00
_cell.angle_beta   90.00
_cell.angle_gamma   90.00
#
_symmetry.space_group_name_H-M   'P 1'
#
loop_
_entity.id
_entity.type
_entity.pdbx_description
1 polymer ?
#
loop_
_entity_poly.entity_id
_entity_poly.type
_entity_poly.pdbx_seq_one_letter_code
_entity_poly.pdbx_strand_id
1 'polypeptide(L)'
;MNSPRKPAGKARGIRQTMSELHIWTGLLAGWLLYAMFLTGTVSYFRDELSAWMRPERQALFAQMSALVPAGPPSGTRVPLAPVGDMFGQAETRWGKGQVGRVTVNNPGDAAARVVMVRGEDGRVSVSPRYLVFDGTNGRLLQEQDAVGPAAETRGVLYALHLGRFGDTVLRWLYFLVSLAGTAMVGTGLVLWTVKRRAKLPDPGRPYFGFRLVERLNIAAIAGLSVAMAAFLWGNRLLPRGVPARADWEIHLFFIAWALAAAYTAARPPKRAWVELLWLACALLALLPVLNALVTPRGPWRSLAQGDWVYAGMDLTLWALAMLHAALAWRTARHKPRGSPRGEPARARAAARDAGEPAA
;
A
#
# COMPACT_ATOMS: atom_id res chain seq x y z
N MET A 1 12.10 -5.20 -64.70
CA MET A 1 11.38 -5.50 -63.45
C MET A 1 12.04 -4.74 -62.30
N ASN A 2 11.56 -3.54 -61.98
CA ASN A 2 11.99 -2.81 -60.78
C ASN A 2 10.94 -3.02 -59.68
N SER A 3 11.25 -3.86 -58.70
CA SER A 3 10.44 -3.95 -57.47
C SER A 3 10.60 -2.66 -56.67
N PRO A 4 9.52 -2.02 -56.20
CA PRO A 4 9.62 -0.87 -55.31
C PRO A 4 10.18 -1.32 -53.96
N ARG A 5 11.31 -0.72 -53.55
CA ARG A 5 11.88 -0.90 -52.21
C ARG A 5 10.85 -0.45 -51.17
N LYS A 6 10.48 -1.35 -50.25
CA LYS A 6 9.68 -1.02 -49.06
C LYS A 6 10.37 0.11 -48.30
N PRO A 7 9.65 1.18 -47.90
CA PRO A 7 10.26 2.26 -47.14
C PRO A 7 10.74 1.72 -45.78
N ALA A 8 11.99 2.04 -45.42
CA ALA A 8 12.57 1.71 -44.13
C ALA A 8 11.67 2.26 -43.01
N GLY A 9 11.25 1.39 -42.10
CA GLY A 9 10.40 1.76 -40.96
C GLY A 9 11.07 2.85 -40.12
N LYS A 10 10.36 3.96 -39.90
CA LYS A 10 10.83 5.05 -39.02
C LYS A 10 11.25 4.47 -37.67
N ALA A 11 12.46 4.82 -37.22
CA ALA A 11 12.94 4.47 -35.88
C ALA A 11 11.91 4.91 -34.83
N ARG A 12 11.54 3.99 -33.92
CA ARG A 12 10.56 4.28 -32.86
C ARG A 12 11.07 5.45 -32.01
N GLY A 13 10.27 6.50 -31.91
CA GLY A 13 10.56 7.61 -31.01
C GLY A 13 10.41 7.18 -29.54
N ILE A 14 11.17 7.81 -28.64
CA ILE A 14 11.18 7.52 -27.19
C ILE A 14 9.76 7.47 -26.58
N ARG A 15 8.85 8.34 -27.03
CA ARG A 15 7.45 8.35 -26.56
C ARG A 15 6.67 7.09 -26.93
N GLN A 16 6.99 6.49 -28.08
CA GLN A 16 6.35 5.26 -28.55
C GLN A 16 6.87 4.06 -27.76
N THR A 17 8.19 3.98 -27.56
CA THR A 17 8.82 2.93 -26.72
C THR A 17 8.29 2.98 -25.28
N MET A 18 8.21 4.18 -24.67
CA MET A 18 7.63 4.35 -23.33
C MET A 18 6.15 3.94 -23.27
N SER A 19 5.36 4.26 -24.30
CA SER A 19 3.95 3.85 -24.34
C SER A 19 3.80 2.33 -24.47
N GLU A 20 4.67 1.67 -25.22
CA GLU A 20 4.62 0.21 -25.39
C GLU A 20 5.06 -0.52 -24.13
N LEU A 21 6.16 -0.06 -23.50
CA LEU A 21 6.58 -0.56 -22.19
C LEU A 21 5.44 -0.43 -21.17
N HIS A 22 4.81 0.74 -21.09
CA HIS A 22 3.67 0.97 -20.19
C HIS A 22 2.51 -0.01 -20.42
N ILE A 23 2.18 -0.30 -21.68
CA ILE A 23 1.10 -1.23 -22.03
C ILE A 23 1.45 -2.66 -21.60
N TRP A 24 2.65 -3.15 -21.96
CA TRP A 24 3.06 -4.51 -21.67
C TRP A 24 3.30 -4.74 -20.19
N THR A 25 3.98 -3.82 -19.50
CA THR A 25 4.16 -3.90 -18.06
C THR A 25 2.82 -3.77 -17.33
N GLY A 26 1.93 -2.89 -17.79
CA GLY A 26 0.58 -2.76 -17.22
C GLY A 26 -0.28 -4.01 -17.41
N LEU A 27 -0.18 -4.69 -18.56
CA LEU A 27 -0.90 -5.94 -18.82
C LEU A 27 -0.40 -7.08 -17.92
N LEU A 28 0.91 -7.25 -17.81
CA LEU A 28 1.51 -8.28 -16.94
C LEU A 28 1.19 -8.03 -15.46
N ALA A 29 1.37 -6.80 -14.99
CA ALA A 29 1.00 -6.43 -13.63
C ALA A 29 -0.51 -6.54 -13.38
N GLY A 30 -1.34 -6.24 -14.38
CA GLY A 30 -2.79 -6.38 -14.32
C GLY A 30 -3.24 -7.82 -14.08
N TRP A 31 -2.61 -8.80 -14.73
CA TRP A 31 -2.87 -10.22 -14.49
C TRP A 31 -2.50 -10.65 -13.07
N LEU A 32 -1.37 -10.17 -12.55
CA LEU A 32 -0.97 -10.42 -11.17
C LEU A 32 -1.98 -9.82 -10.17
N LEU A 33 -2.37 -8.56 -10.38
CA LEU A 33 -3.38 -7.88 -9.56
C LEU A 33 -4.73 -8.59 -9.62
N TYR A 34 -5.16 -9.05 -10.80
CA TYR A 34 -6.38 -9.83 -10.95
C TYR A 34 -6.33 -11.12 -10.11
N ALA A 35 -5.25 -11.89 -10.21
CA ALA A 35 -5.08 -13.10 -9.41
C ALA A 35 -5.08 -12.78 -7.90
N MET A 36 -4.42 -11.69 -7.49
CA MET A 36 -4.37 -11.24 -6.09
C MET A 36 -5.74 -10.80 -5.55
N PHE A 37 -6.52 -10.05 -6.33
CA PHE A 37 -7.87 -9.65 -5.94
C PHE A 37 -8.84 -10.85 -5.91
N LEU A 38 -8.76 -11.74 -6.90
CA LEU A 38 -9.59 -12.93 -6.96
C LEU A 38 -9.32 -13.83 -5.75
N THR A 39 -8.05 -14.18 -5.51
CA THR A 39 -7.64 -15.00 -4.37
C THR A 39 -7.90 -14.30 -3.03
N GLY A 40 -7.71 -12.98 -2.96
CA GLY A 40 -8.03 -12.17 -1.78
C GLY A 40 -9.52 -12.15 -1.44
N THR A 41 -10.40 -12.06 -2.45
CA THR A 41 -11.86 -12.10 -2.25
C THR A 41 -12.30 -13.47 -1.73
N VAL A 42 -11.76 -14.55 -2.29
CA VAL A 42 -11.99 -15.91 -1.80
C VAL A 42 -11.47 -16.09 -0.38
N SER A 43 -10.34 -15.45 -0.04
CA SER A 43 -9.76 -15.49 1.30
C SER A 43 -10.64 -14.82 2.39
N TYR A 44 -11.61 -13.98 2.04
CA TYR A 44 -12.53 -13.42 3.03
C TYR A 44 -13.46 -14.49 3.60
N PHE A 45 -13.87 -15.44 2.76
CA PHE A 45 -14.68 -16.60 3.15
C PHE A 45 -13.81 -17.80 3.55
N ARG A 46 -12.55 -17.56 3.91
CA ARG A 46 -11.59 -18.65 4.16
C ARG A 46 -12.09 -19.57 5.25
N ASP A 47 -12.66 -19.03 6.31
CA ASP A 47 -13.01 -19.77 7.52
C ASP A 47 -14.22 -20.66 7.22
N GLU A 48 -15.21 -20.12 6.51
CA GLU A 48 -16.39 -20.80 6.01
C GLU A 48 -16.04 -21.86 4.95
N LEU A 49 -15.19 -21.52 3.97
CA LEU A 49 -14.71 -22.45 2.94
C LEU A 49 -13.87 -23.57 3.56
N SER A 50 -13.05 -23.27 4.56
CA SER A 50 -12.22 -24.27 5.25
C SER A 50 -13.08 -25.19 6.12
N ALA A 51 -14.08 -24.64 6.83
CA ALA A 51 -15.04 -25.41 7.61
C ALA A 51 -15.89 -26.31 6.71
N TRP A 52 -16.30 -25.84 5.53
CA TRP A 52 -17.06 -26.61 4.57
C TRP A 52 -16.22 -27.69 3.87
N MET A 53 -14.99 -27.36 3.44
CA MET A 53 -14.09 -28.30 2.74
C MET A 53 -13.46 -29.33 3.67
N ARG A 54 -13.30 -29.01 4.95
CA ARG A 54 -12.59 -29.83 5.96
C ARG A 54 -13.23 -29.64 7.34
N PRO A 55 -14.45 -30.13 7.55
CA PRO A 55 -15.20 -29.97 8.81
C PRO A 55 -14.44 -30.49 10.04
N GLU A 56 -13.47 -31.38 9.83
CA GLU A 56 -12.66 -32.01 10.88
C GLU A 56 -11.46 -31.17 11.38
N ARG A 57 -11.17 -29.98 10.82
CA ARG A 57 -9.85 -29.33 11.00
C ARG A 57 -9.86 -27.95 11.69
N GLN A 58 -10.24 -27.92 12.98
CA GLN A 58 -9.87 -26.85 13.92
C GLN A 58 -8.34 -26.73 14.13
N ALA A 59 -7.58 -27.79 13.81
CA ALA A 59 -6.14 -27.85 14.01
C ALA A 59 -5.32 -26.85 13.15
N LEU A 60 -5.84 -26.38 12.01
CA LEU A 60 -5.07 -25.50 11.10
C LEU A 60 -4.97 -24.05 11.63
N PHE A 61 -6.00 -23.57 12.34
CA PHE A 61 -5.95 -22.28 13.04
C PHE A 61 -5.05 -22.33 14.27
N ALA A 62 -5.08 -23.43 15.03
CA ALA A 62 -4.18 -23.64 16.16
C ALA A 62 -2.70 -23.68 15.73
N GLN A 63 -2.38 -24.27 14.58
CA GLN A 63 -1.01 -24.28 14.02
C GLN A 63 -0.49 -22.90 13.62
N MET A 64 -1.38 -21.93 13.36
CA MET A 64 -1.01 -20.58 12.91
C MET A 64 -0.93 -19.56 14.04
N SER A 65 -1.44 -19.90 15.23
CA SER A 65 -1.36 -19.02 16.40
C SER A 65 -0.08 -19.29 17.18
N ALA A 66 0.76 -18.27 17.34
CA ALA A 66 1.84 -18.29 18.34
C ALA A 66 1.34 -17.95 19.75
N LEU A 67 0.07 -17.59 19.92
CA LEU A 67 -0.57 -17.58 21.23
C LEU A 67 -0.93 -19.02 21.58
N VAL A 68 -0.02 -19.67 22.31
CA VAL A 68 -0.32 -20.91 23.02
C VAL A 68 -1.19 -20.49 24.21
N PRO A 69 -2.50 -20.84 24.25
CA PRO A 69 -3.33 -20.51 25.39
C PRO A 69 -2.75 -21.21 26.62
N ALA A 70 -2.40 -20.45 27.65
CA ALA A 70 -2.17 -21.08 28.94
C ALA A 70 -3.52 -21.50 29.52
N GLY A 71 -3.57 -22.70 30.08
CA GLY A 71 -4.71 -23.12 30.89
C GLY A 71 -4.94 -22.16 32.07
N PRO A 72 -6.11 -22.24 32.73
CA PRO A 72 -6.38 -21.43 33.92
C PRO A 72 -5.27 -21.62 34.98
N PRO A 73 -4.98 -20.59 35.79
CA PRO A 73 -4.02 -20.71 36.88
C PRO A 73 -4.44 -21.83 37.85
N SER A 74 -3.47 -22.57 38.37
CA SER A 74 -3.72 -23.64 39.33
C SER A 74 -4.08 -23.11 40.73
N GLY A 75 -3.75 -21.85 41.01
CA GLY A 75 -3.87 -21.24 42.34
C GLY A 75 -2.72 -21.60 43.28
N THR A 76 -1.82 -22.50 42.88
CA THR A 76 -0.66 -22.92 43.67
C THR A 76 0.53 -22.03 43.34
N ARG A 77 1.01 -21.26 44.31
CA ARG A 77 2.15 -20.36 44.10
C ARG A 77 3.45 -21.15 44.00
N VAL A 78 4.14 -21.01 42.86
CA VAL A 78 5.45 -21.62 42.61
C VAL A 78 6.35 -20.56 42.00
N PRO A 79 7.59 -20.36 42.50
CA PRO A 79 8.53 -19.42 41.90
C PRO A 79 8.79 -19.75 40.43
N LEU A 80 8.94 -18.71 39.61
CA LEU A 80 9.30 -18.88 38.21
C LEU A 80 10.77 -19.33 38.12
N ALA A 81 11.03 -20.38 37.35
CA ALA A 81 12.38 -20.80 37.01
C ALA A 81 13.12 -19.68 36.27
N PRO A 82 14.47 -19.66 36.33
CA PRO A 82 15.27 -18.64 35.68
C PRO A 82 14.99 -18.59 34.17
N VAL A 83 14.36 -17.50 33.71
CA VAL A 83 14.04 -17.30 32.29
C VAL A 83 15.32 -17.22 31.45
N GLY A 84 16.45 -16.79 32.04
CA GLY A 84 17.75 -16.75 31.38
C GLY A 84 18.23 -18.12 30.88
N ASP A 85 17.97 -19.19 31.63
CA ASP A 85 18.37 -20.55 31.23
C ASP A 85 17.51 -21.04 30.05
N MET A 86 16.21 -20.75 30.09
CA MET A 86 15.30 -21.01 28.96
C MET A 86 15.71 -20.19 27.73
N PHE A 87 16.19 -18.97 27.93
CA PHE A 87 16.66 -18.09 26.87
C PHE A 87 17.93 -18.65 26.22
N GLY A 88 18.91 -19.11 27.02
CA GLY A 88 20.10 -19.80 26.53
C GLY A 88 19.78 -21.10 25.78
N GLN A 89 18.76 -21.84 26.23
CA GLN A 89 18.23 -23.00 25.51
C GLN A 89 17.62 -22.63 24.15
N ALA A 90 16.91 -21.50 24.05
CA ALA A 90 16.36 -21.01 22.80
C ALA A 90 17.46 -20.49 21.84
N GLU A 91 18.46 -19.77 22.36
CA GLU A 91 19.58 -19.28 21.57
C GLU A 91 20.48 -20.40 21.04
N THR A 92 20.65 -21.49 21.81
CA THR A 92 21.39 -22.67 21.32
C THR A 92 20.71 -23.31 20.10
N ARG A 93 19.37 -23.24 20.01
CA ARG A 93 18.59 -23.82 18.91
C ARG A 93 18.49 -22.90 17.70
N TRP A 94 18.22 -21.61 17.93
CA TRP A 94 17.93 -20.67 16.84
C TRP A 94 19.11 -19.80 16.44
N GLY A 95 20.14 -19.70 17.29
CA GLY A 95 21.23 -18.74 17.20
C GLY A 95 21.04 -17.56 18.15
N LYS A 96 22.14 -16.89 18.48
CA LYS A 96 22.12 -15.70 19.35
C LYS A 96 21.30 -14.56 18.75
N GLY A 97 20.52 -13.87 19.58
CA GLY A 97 19.71 -12.72 19.16
C GLY A 97 18.53 -13.07 18.24
N GLN A 98 18.15 -14.35 18.15
CA GLN A 98 17.04 -14.80 17.30
C GLN A 98 15.72 -14.96 18.07
N VAL A 99 15.69 -14.67 19.37
CA VAL A 99 14.46 -14.66 20.17
C VAL A 99 13.78 -13.30 19.99
N GLY A 100 12.63 -13.28 19.33
CA GLY A 100 11.91 -12.03 19.00
C GLY A 100 10.89 -11.60 20.06
N ARG A 101 10.29 -12.55 20.77
CA ARG A 101 9.30 -12.26 21.82
C ARG A 101 9.30 -13.34 22.88
N VAL A 102 9.21 -12.95 24.14
CA VAL A 102 9.00 -13.84 25.30
C VAL A 102 7.68 -13.48 25.94
N THR A 103 6.82 -14.47 26.17
CA THR A 103 5.53 -14.32 26.85
C THR A 103 5.51 -15.24 28.06
N VAL A 104 5.20 -14.69 29.24
CA VAL A 104 5.07 -15.47 30.47
C VAL A 104 3.60 -15.47 30.86
N ASN A 105 2.98 -16.65 30.82
CA ASN A 105 1.61 -16.85 31.25
C ASN A 105 1.58 -17.38 32.69
N ASN A 106 0.58 -16.95 33.47
CA ASN A 106 0.40 -17.34 34.88
C ASN A 106 1.69 -17.21 35.72
N PRO A 107 2.37 -16.05 35.74
CA PRO A 107 3.64 -15.91 36.45
C PRO A 107 3.46 -16.18 37.95
N GLY A 108 4.38 -16.97 38.54
CA GLY A 108 4.35 -17.31 39.96
C GLY A 108 3.35 -18.40 40.36
N ASP A 109 2.80 -19.14 39.40
CA ASP A 109 1.86 -20.24 39.60
C ASP A 109 2.44 -21.58 39.09
N ALA A 110 1.99 -22.72 39.62
CA ALA A 110 2.40 -24.03 39.11
C ALA A 110 2.00 -24.28 37.64
N ALA A 111 0.98 -23.56 37.14
CA ALA A 111 0.56 -23.55 35.74
C ALA A 111 1.34 -22.53 34.89
N ALA A 112 2.43 -21.94 35.40
CA ALA A 112 3.24 -20.99 34.66
C ALA A 112 3.80 -21.61 33.37
N ARG A 113 3.73 -20.85 32.27
CA ARG A 113 4.29 -21.25 30.98
C ARG A 113 5.08 -20.09 30.39
N VAL A 114 6.29 -20.38 29.91
CA VAL A 114 7.14 -19.40 29.23
C VAL A 114 7.18 -19.76 27.76
N VAL A 115 6.61 -18.90 26.91
CA VAL A 115 6.57 -19.09 25.46
C VAL A 115 7.59 -18.15 24.84
N MET A 116 8.56 -18.70 24.13
CA MET A 116 9.53 -17.94 23.35
C MET A 116 9.21 -18.08 21.88
N VAL A 117 9.14 -16.96 21.16
CA VAL A 117 8.87 -16.92 19.73
C VAL A 117 10.13 -16.44 19.02
N ARG A 118 10.52 -17.18 17.99
CA ARG A 118 11.67 -16.82 17.15
C ARG A 118 11.37 -15.54 16.37
N GLY A 119 12.35 -14.65 16.29
CA GLY A 119 12.34 -13.50 15.41
C GLY A 119 12.17 -13.87 13.94
N GLU A 120 11.74 -12.89 13.16
CA GLU A 120 11.51 -13.03 11.72
C GLU A 120 12.74 -12.63 10.89
N ASP A 121 13.76 -12.01 11.51
CA ASP A 121 14.93 -11.48 10.83
C ASP A 121 15.70 -12.58 10.08
N GLY A 122 15.96 -12.33 8.79
CA GLY A 122 16.66 -13.27 7.91
C GLY A 122 15.80 -14.44 7.41
N ARG A 123 14.48 -14.45 7.68
CA ARG A 123 13.57 -15.50 7.23
C ARG A 123 12.70 -15.06 6.04
N VAL A 124 12.48 -16.00 5.13
CA VAL A 124 11.59 -15.83 3.96
C VAL A 124 10.11 -16.11 4.30
N SER A 125 9.81 -16.58 5.51
CA SER A 125 8.47 -17.00 5.95
C SER A 125 8.15 -16.47 7.35
N VAL A 126 6.92 -15.96 7.52
CA VAL A 126 6.38 -15.50 8.81
C VAL A 126 5.73 -16.61 9.65
N SER A 127 5.82 -17.88 9.21
CA SER A 127 5.23 -18.99 9.99
C SER A 127 5.77 -19.00 11.42
N PRO A 128 4.91 -19.11 12.45
CA PRO A 128 5.33 -19.03 13.82
C PRO A 128 6.27 -20.18 14.16
N ARG A 129 7.41 -19.85 14.76
CA ARG A 129 8.31 -20.83 15.40
C ARG A 129 8.45 -20.47 16.85
N TYR A 130 8.13 -21.40 17.75
CA TYR A 130 8.10 -21.11 19.17
C TYR A 130 8.50 -22.32 20.01
N LEU A 131 8.99 -22.04 21.21
CA LEU A 131 9.28 -22.99 22.26
C LEU A 131 8.38 -22.68 23.45
N VAL A 132 7.82 -23.72 24.06
CA VAL A 132 7.03 -23.62 25.28
C VAL A 132 7.80 -24.31 26.39
N PHE A 133 8.13 -23.57 27.43
CA PHE A 133 8.78 -24.08 28.63
C PHE A 133 7.81 -24.12 29.79
N ASP A 134 8.02 -25.08 30.67
CA ASP A 134 7.44 -25.10 31.99
C ASP A 134 8.02 -23.95 32.82
N GLY A 135 7.15 -23.06 33.32
CA GLY A 135 7.58 -21.90 34.07
C GLY A 135 8.16 -22.21 35.45
N THR A 136 7.97 -23.42 35.99
CA THR A 136 8.44 -23.79 37.33
C THR A 136 9.82 -24.41 37.37
N ASN A 137 10.19 -25.16 36.32
CA ASN A 137 11.44 -25.92 36.26
C ASN A 137 12.27 -25.63 34.99
N GLY A 138 11.75 -24.85 34.05
CA GLY A 138 12.45 -24.49 32.82
C GLY A 138 12.60 -25.62 31.79
N ARG A 139 11.90 -26.74 31.98
CA ARG A 139 11.89 -27.86 31.04
C ARG A 139 11.12 -27.48 29.78
N LEU A 140 11.68 -27.78 28.61
CA LEU A 140 10.98 -27.64 27.34
C LEU A 140 9.81 -28.63 27.27
N LEU A 141 8.61 -28.10 27.05
CA LEU A 141 7.37 -28.86 26.93
C LEU A 141 6.96 -29.08 25.48
N GLN A 142 7.16 -28.07 24.62
CA GLN A 142 6.76 -28.12 23.23
C GLN A 142 7.73 -27.32 22.36
N GLU A 143 8.06 -27.88 21.20
CA GLU A 143 8.87 -27.25 20.17
C GLU A 143 8.08 -27.21 18.86
N GLN A 144 7.92 -26.02 18.30
CA GLN A 144 7.26 -25.80 17.02
C GLN A 144 8.26 -25.13 16.07
N ASP A 145 9.00 -25.95 15.31
CA ASP A 145 10.01 -25.45 14.36
C ASP A 145 9.53 -25.38 12.91
N ALA A 146 8.42 -26.03 12.60
CA ALA A 146 7.81 -26.02 11.28
C ALA A 146 6.28 -26.05 11.38
N VAL A 147 5.62 -25.54 10.36
CA VAL A 147 4.18 -25.68 10.15
C VAL A 147 3.93 -26.57 8.92
N GLY A 148 2.70 -27.03 8.71
CA GLY A 148 2.36 -27.83 7.54
C GLY A 148 2.63 -27.09 6.21
N PRO A 149 2.86 -27.80 5.09
CA PRO A 149 3.26 -27.19 3.81
C PRO A 149 2.35 -26.04 3.34
N ALA A 150 1.04 -26.18 3.52
CA ALA A 150 0.07 -25.13 3.16
C ALA A 150 0.21 -23.86 4.02
N ALA A 151 0.48 -24.02 5.32
CA ALA A 151 0.72 -22.89 6.22
C ALA A 151 2.06 -22.22 5.89
N GLU A 152 3.08 -23.00 5.51
CA GLU A 152 4.39 -22.48 5.11
C GLU A 152 4.32 -21.70 3.79
N THR A 153 3.62 -22.20 2.78
CA THR A 153 3.38 -21.45 1.53
C THR A 153 2.68 -20.12 1.82
N ARG A 154 1.67 -20.11 2.69
CA ARG A 154 1.03 -18.86 3.13
C ARG A 154 2.02 -17.95 3.86
N GLY A 155 2.84 -18.50 4.76
CA GLY A 155 3.86 -17.75 5.50
C GLY A 155 4.86 -17.05 4.58
N VAL A 156 5.30 -17.74 3.51
CA VAL A 156 6.18 -17.17 2.47
C VAL A 156 5.46 -16.10 1.65
N LEU A 157 4.27 -16.39 1.14
CA LEU A 157 3.50 -15.43 0.36
C LEU A 157 3.19 -14.16 1.16
N TYR A 158 2.89 -14.31 2.45
CA TYR A 158 2.62 -13.19 3.35
C TYR A 158 3.88 -12.40 3.68
N ALA A 159 5.02 -13.07 3.90
CA ALA A 159 6.32 -12.42 4.07
C ALA A 159 6.71 -11.59 2.83
N LEU A 160 6.51 -12.15 1.63
CA LEU A 160 6.74 -11.49 0.35
C LEU A 160 5.80 -10.28 0.15
N HIS A 161 4.52 -10.43 0.52
CA HIS A 161 3.52 -9.36 0.42
C HIS A 161 3.82 -8.18 1.36
N LEU A 162 4.27 -8.46 2.59
CA LEU A 162 4.63 -7.41 3.55
C LEU A 162 6.05 -6.86 3.37
N GLY A 163 6.86 -7.44 2.47
CA GLY A 163 8.26 -7.03 2.25
C GLY A 163 9.16 -7.22 3.47
N ARG A 164 8.85 -8.17 4.38
CA ARG A 164 9.58 -8.38 5.65
C ARG A 164 10.88 -9.19 5.51
N PHE A 165 11.10 -9.80 4.35
CA PHE A 165 12.22 -10.73 4.10
C PHE A 165 13.55 -10.03 3.71
N GLY A 166 13.58 -8.69 3.67
CA GLY A 166 14.70 -7.92 3.13
C GLY A 166 15.46 -7.10 4.17
N ASP A 167 16.78 -7.05 3.98
CA ASP A 167 17.62 -6.04 4.62
C ASP A 167 17.24 -4.61 4.16
N THR A 168 17.89 -3.59 4.72
CA THR A 168 17.56 -2.18 4.42
C THR A 168 17.61 -1.89 2.91
N VAL A 169 18.57 -2.47 2.18
CA VAL A 169 18.73 -2.25 0.73
C VAL A 169 17.55 -2.85 -0.03
N LEU A 170 17.19 -4.10 0.28
CA LEU A 170 16.09 -4.79 -0.40
C LEU A 170 14.74 -4.12 -0.11
N ARG A 171 14.55 -3.59 1.11
CA ARG A 171 13.36 -2.81 1.47
C ARG A 171 13.21 -1.54 0.62
N TRP A 172 14.31 -0.83 0.37
CA TRP A 172 14.30 0.34 -0.52
C TRP A 172 14.05 -0.04 -1.99
N LEU A 173 14.66 -1.12 -2.48
CA LEU A 173 14.37 -1.61 -3.84
C LEU A 173 12.89 -1.99 -3.99
N TYR A 174 12.35 -2.73 -3.03
CA TYR A 174 10.93 -3.11 -3.00
C TYR A 174 10.02 -1.87 -2.97
N PHE A 175 10.36 -0.87 -2.15
CA PHE A 175 9.65 0.40 -2.08
C PHE A 175 9.66 1.15 -3.42
N LEU A 176 10.82 1.27 -4.06
CA LEU A 176 10.96 1.99 -5.35
C LEU A 176 10.22 1.28 -6.48
N VAL A 177 10.29 -0.05 -6.55
CA VAL A 177 9.54 -0.84 -7.54
C VAL A 177 8.03 -0.71 -7.30
N SER A 178 7.59 -0.75 -6.05
CA SER A 178 6.17 -0.57 -5.68
C SER A 178 5.66 0.83 -6.02
N LEU A 179 6.48 1.87 -5.78
CA LEU A 179 6.17 3.24 -6.14
C LEU A 179 6.09 3.40 -7.68
N ALA A 180 7.01 2.78 -8.42
CA ALA A 180 6.96 2.75 -9.88
C ALA A 180 5.71 2.04 -10.42
N GLY A 181 5.32 0.91 -9.81
CA GLY A 181 4.08 0.21 -10.15
C GLY A 181 2.83 1.05 -9.90
N THR A 182 2.78 1.75 -8.77
CA THR A 182 1.69 2.68 -8.42
C THR A 182 1.62 3.84 -9.41
N ALA A 183 2.78 4.43 -9.76
CA ALA A 183 2.87 5.48 -10.75
C ALA A 183 2.42 5.00 -12.13
N MET A 184 2.75 3.77 -12.53
CA MET A 184 2.32 3.16 -13.79
C MET A 184 0.79 3.00 -13.84
N VAL A 185 0.15 2.49 -12.79
CA VAL A 185 -1.32 2.37 -12.74
C VAL A 185 -1.98 3.74 -12.78
N GLY A 186 -1.53 4.68 -11.94
CA GLY A 186 -2.09 6.03 -11.87
C GLY A 186 -1.95 6.81 -13.18
N THR A 187 -0.77 6.78 -13.80
CA THR A 187 -0.55 7.43 -15.10
C THR A 187 -1.31 6.73 -16.23
N GLY A 188 -1.49 5.42 -16.19
CA GLY A 188 -2.32 4.68 -17.13
C GLY A 188 -3.78 5.15 -17.12
N LEU A 189 -4.38 5.28 -15.95
CA LEU A 189 -5.75 5.79 -15.77
C LEU A 189 -5.90 7.23 -16.26
N VAL A 190 -4.91 8.10 -15.97
CA VAL A 190 -4.90 9.49 -16.44
C VAL A 190 -4.74 9.57 -17.96
N LEU A 191 -3.81 8.82 -18.54
CA LEU A 191 -3.59 8.81 -20.00
C LEU A 191 -4.80 8.23 -20.75
N TRP A 192 -5.46 7.20 -20.20
CA TRP A 192 -6.69 6.65 -20.75
C TRP A 192 -7.81 7.68 -20.72
N THR A 193 -8.03 8.37 -19.60
CA THR A 193 -9.08 9.41 -19.50
C THR A 193 -8.84 10.56 -20.49
N VAL A 194 -7.61 11.06 -20.60
CA VAL A 194 -7.25 12.11 -21.57
C VAL A 194 -7.47 11.65 -23.02
N LYS A 195 -6.96 10.47 -23.39
CA LYS A 195 -7.12 9.92 -24.75
C LYS A 195 -8.59 9.62 -25.08
N ARG A 196 -9.35 9.08 -24.13
CA ARG A 196 -10.76 8.76 -24.32
C ARG A 196 -11.61 10.01 -24.45
N ARG A 197 -11.32 11.06 -23.66
CA ARG A 197 -12.01 12.36 -23.74
C ARG A 197 -11.89 13.00 -25.12
N ALA A 198 -10.70 12.93 -25.72
CA ALA A 198 -10.46 13.47 -27.07
C ALA A 198 -11.21 12.71 -28.18
N LYS A 199 -11.64 11.47 -27.93
CA LYS A 199 -12.42 10.64 -28.86
C LYS A 199 -13.92 10.71 -28.60
N LEU A 200 -14.38 11.50 -27.63
CA LEU A 200 -15.82 11.65 -27.36
C LEU A 200 -16.49 12.51 -28.44
N PRO A 201 -17.76 12.22 -28.79
CA PRO A 201 -18.53 13.08 -29.69
C PRO A 201 -18.65 14.52 -29.20
N ASP A 202 -18.82 14.71 -27.88
CA ASP A 202 -18.78 16.01 -27.21
C ASP A 202 -17.78 15.97 -26.03
N PRO A 203 -16.54 16.48 -26.19
CA PRO A 203 -15.54 16.54 -25.13
C PRO A 203 -15.89 17.49 -23.97
N GLY A 204 -16.80 18.43 -24.20
CA GLY A 204 -17.27 19.42 -23.22
C GLY A 204 -18.35 18.85 -22.30
N ARG A 205 -19.21 17.95 -22.82
CA ARG A 205 -20.29 17.29 -22.08
C ARG A 205 -20.21 15.76 -22.17
N PRO A 206 -19.25 15.13 -21.47
CA PRO A 206 -19.14 13.68 -21.43
C PRO A 206 -20.35 13.02 -20.77
N TYR A 207 -20.71 11.81 -21.23
CA TYR A 207 -21.74 10.98 -20.62
C TYR A 207 -21.40 10.59 -19.17
N PHE A 208 -22.40 10.16 -18.41
CA PHE A 208 -22.29 9.86 -16.98
C PHE A 208 -21.14 8.91 -16.64
N GLY A 209 -21.04 7.76 -17.31
CA GLY A 209 -19.97 6.77 -17.05
C GLY A 209 -18.56 7.35 -17.17
N PHE A 210 -18.30 8.20 -18.18
CA PHE A 210 -17.00 8.87 -18.30
C PHE A 210 -16.77 9.87 -17.16
N ARG A 211 -17.79 10.66 -16.80
CA ARG A 211 -17.69 11.61 -15.66
C ARG A 211 -17.40 10.88 -14.35
N LEU A 212 -18.03 9.73 -14.13
CA LEU A 212 -17.80 8.90 -12.96
C LEU A 212 -16.35 8.42 -12.90
N VAL A 213 -15.84 7.81 -13.96
CA VAL A 213 -14.45 7.32 -14.02
C VAL A 213 -13.45 8.46 -13.86
N GLU A 214 -13.66 9.60 -14.52
CA GLU A 214 -12.78 10.76 -14.38
C GLU A 214 -12.70 11.25 -12.93
N ARG A 215 -13.82 11.31 -12.22
CA ARG A 215 -13.88 11.78 -10.82
C ARG A 215 -13.36 10.74 -9.82
N LEU A 216 -13.65 9.45 -10.04
CA LEU A 216 -13.12 8.36 -9.24
C LEU A 216 -11.60 8.26 -9.37
N ASN A 217 -11.04 8.49 -10.57
CA ASN A 217 -9.60 8.52 -10.75
C ASN A 217 -8.93 9.63 -9.93
N ILE A 218 -9.53 10.82 -9.87
CA ILE A 218 -9.02 11.92 -9.02
C ILE A 218 -9.07 11.53 -7.55
N ALA A 219 -10.19 10.97 -7.09
CA ALA A 219 -10.37 10.56 -5.71
C ALA A 219 -9.43 9.41 -5.31
N ALA A 220 -9.19 8.45 -6.21
CA ALA A 220 -8.30 7.32 -5.96
C ALA A 220 -6.82 7.70 -5.96
N ILE A 221 -6.41 8.72 -6.73
CA ILE A 221 -5.01 9.13 -6.81
C ILE A 221 -4.73 10.28 -5.83
N ALA A 222 -5.31 11.46 -6.05
CA ALA A 222 -5.05 12.62 -5.20
C ALA A 222 -5.80 12.53 -3.86
N GLY A 223 -7.03 12.03 -3.87
CA GLY A 223 -7.82 11.88 -2.64
C GLY A 223 -7.24 10.85 -1.67
N LEU A 224 -6.67 9.75 -2.18
CA LEU A 224 -6.00 8.75 -1.35
C LEU A 224 -4.77 9.33 -0.62
N SER A 225 -3.99 10.19 -1.30
CA SER A 225 -2.86 10.88 -0.67
C SER A 225 -3.31 11.81 0.46
N VAL A 226 -4.43 12.53 0.28
CA VAL A 226 -5.05 13.34 1.35
C VAL A 226 -5.50 12.45 2.50
N ALA A 227 -6.16 11.32 2.23
CA ALA A 227 -6.63 10.40 3.26
C ALA A 227 -5.49 9.78 4.08
N MET A 228 -4.41 9.36 3.41
CA MET A 228 -3.22 8.84 4.08
C MET A 228 -2.55 9.91 4.96
N ALA A 229 -2.46 11.15 4.48
CA ALA A 229 -1.95 12.25 5.30
C ALA A 229 -2.89 12.53 6.50
N ALA A 230 -4.20 12.53 6.29
CA ALA A 230 -5.19 12.72 7.36
C ALA A 230 -5.08 11.65 8.45
N PHE A 231 -4.85 10.38 8.09
CA PHE A 231 -4.57 9.31 9.04
C PHE A 231 -3.38 9.64 9.95
N LEU A 232 -2.26 10.09 9.37
CA LEU A 232 -1.06 10.48 10.12
C LEU A 232 -1.32 11.69 11.04
N TRP A 233 -2.13 12.64 10.59
CA TRP A 233 -2.60 13.76 11.42
C TRP A 233 -3.44 13.28 12.60
N GLY A 234 -4.39 12.37 12.37
CA GLY A 234 -5.21 11.75 13.41
C GLY A 234 -4.37 11.08 14.49
N ASN A 235 -3.32 10.39 14.09
CA ASN A 235 -2.40 9.76 15.04
C ASN A 235 -1.71 10.76 15.99
N ARG A 236 -1.52 12.03 15.58
CA ARG A 236 -0.94 13.07 16.44
C ARG A 236 -2.00 13.83 17.24
N LEU A 237 -3.15 14.09 16.64
CA LEU A 237 -4.18 14.97 17.20
C LEU A 237 -5.22 14.26 18.06
N LEU A 238 -5.50 12.97 17.82
CA LEU A 238 -6.45 12.24 18.63
C LEU A 238 -5.98 12.18 20.09
N PRO A 239 -6.84 12.48 21.07
CA PRO A 239 -6.50 12.31 22.48
C PRO A 239 -6.22 10.85 22.82
N ARG A 240 -5.38 10.61 23.83
CA ARG A 240 -5.00 9.25 24.25
C ARG A 240 -6.13 8.49 24.95
N GLY A 241 -7.10 9.21 25.52
CA GLY A 241 -8.22 8.62 26.27
C GLY A 241 -9.45 8.25 25.45
N VAL A 242 -9.44 8.43 24.13
CA VAL A 242 -10.61 8.09 23.29
C VAL A 242 -10.76 6.56 23.24
N PRO A 243 -11.93 6.01 23.59
CA PRO A 243 -12.18 4.58 23.43
C PRO A 243 -12.11 4.19 21.95
N ALA A 244 -11.57 3.01 21.65
CA ALA A 244 -11.39 2.54 20.28
C ALA A 244 -10.63 3.54 19.38
N ARG A 245 -9.61 4.20 19.92
CA ARG A 245 -8.80 5.19 19.20
C ARG A 245 -8.26 4.67 17.85
N ALA A 246 -7.81 3.41 17.81
CA ALA A 246 -7.30 2.80 16.59
C ALA A 246 -8.35 2.79 15.47
N ASP A 247 -9.60 2.47 15.82
CA ASP A 247 -10.72 2.50 14.87
C ASP A 247 -11.01 3.92 14.41
N TRP A 248 -10.89 4.91 15.30
CA TRP A 248 -11.01 6.32 14.94
C TRP A 248 -9.92 6.81 13.98
N GLU A 249 -8.68 6.33 14.12
CA GLU A 249 -7.61 6.62 13.16
C GLU A 249 -7.99 6.09 11.77
N ILE A 250 -8.55 4.88 11.70
CA ILE A 250 -9.05 4.26 10.46
C ILE A 250 -10.27 5.01 9.92
N HIS A 251 -11.23 5.39 10.77
CA HIS A 251 -12.39 6.17 10.37
C HIS A 251 -11.98 7.51 9.77
N LEU A 252 -11.00 8.20 10.35
CA LEU A 252 -10.50 9.47 9.82
C LEU A 252 -9.97 9.32 8.39
N PHE A 253 -9.26 8.23 8.10
CA PHE A 253 -8.83 7.91 6.75
C PHE A 253 -10.03 7.78 5.79
N PHE A 254 -11.01 6.94 6.11
CA PHE A 254 -12.16 6.71 5.23
C PHE A 254 -13.06 7.94 5.09
N ILE A 255 -13.25 8.71 6.16
CA ILE A 255 -13.99 9.97 6.14
C ILE A 255 -13.28 10.98 5.24
N ALA A 256 -11.98 11.20 5.41
CA ALA A 256 -11.21 12.10 4.57
C ALA A 256 -11.25 11.67 3.10
N TRP A 257 -11.19 10.37 2.83
CA TRP A 257 -11.27 9.83 1.48
C TRP A 257 -12.66 10.02 0.84
N ALA A 258 -13.73 9.75 1.60
CA ALA A 258 -15.10 9.97 1.18
C ALA A 258 -15.38 11.47 0.92
N LEU A 259 -14.87 12.35 1.78
CA LEU A 259 -14.95 13.80 1.58
C LEU A 259 -14.18 14.24 0.33
N ALA A 260 -13.00 13.69 0.07
CA ALA A 260 -12.26 13.95 -1.16
C ALA A 260 -13.05 13.46 -2.39
N ALA A 261 -13.71 12.31 -2.33
CA ALA A 261 -14.56 11.81 -3.42
C ALA A 261 -15.81 12.68 -3.64
N ALA A 262 -16.47 13.12 -2.57
CA ALA A 262 -17.58 14.07 -2.66
C ALA A 262 -17.10 15.42 -3.25
N TYR A 263 -15.91 15.87 -2.86
CA TYR A 263 -15.30 17.08 -3.38
C TYR A 263 -15.04 17.00 -4.90
N THR A 264 -14.50 15.87 -5.38
CA THR A 264 -14.31 15.65 -6.82
C THR A 264 -15.63 15.55 -7.57
N ALA A 265 -16.73 15.13 -6.91
CA ALA A 265 -18.09 15.14 -7.46
C ALA A 265 -18.70 16.55 -7.56
N ALA A 266 -18.32 17.49 -6.69
CA ALA A 266 -18.83 18.86 -6.68
C ALA A 266 -18.01 19.86 -7.53
N ARG A 267 -16.80 19.49 -7.97
CA ARG A 267 -15.86 20.44 -8.61
C ARG A 267 -15.50 20.09 -10.06
N PRO A 268 -15.11 21.09 -10.88
CA PRO A 268 -14.53 20.85 -12.19
C PRO A 268 -13.26 19.99 -12.08
N PRO A 269 -13.06 18.97 -12.94
CA PRO A 269 -11.97 18.00 -12.81
C PRO A 269 -10.57 18.63 -12.68
N LYS A 270 -10.27 19.65 -13.49
CA LYS A 270 -8.96 20.34 -13.44
C LYS A 270 -8.72 21.03 -12.08
N ARG A 271 -9.75 21.65 -11.50
CA ARG A 271 -9.64 22.31 -10.18
C ARG A 271 -9.49 21.28 -9.07
N ALA A 272 -10.32 20.22 -9.11
CA ALA A 272 -10.26 19.14 -8.13
C ALA A 272 -8.87 18.49 -8.05
N TRP A 273 -8.21 18.24 -9.21
CA TRP A 273 -6.83 17.78 -9.25
C TRP A 273 -5.86 18.72 -8.53
N VAL A 274 -5.87 20.01 -8.89
CA VAL A 274 -4.91 20.99 -8.35
C VAL A 274 -5.14 21.22 -6.86
N GLU A 275 -6.39 21.36 -6.43
CA GLU A 275 -6.76 21.64 -5.04
C GLU A 275 -6.45 20.46 -4.12
N LEU A 276 -6.76 19.21 -4.52
CA LEU A 276 -6.45 18.04 -3.70
C LEU A 276 -4.94 17.76 -3.64
N LEU A 277 -4.19 18.00 -4.72
CA LEU A 277 -2.73 17.85 -4.69
C LEU A 277 -2.07 18.91 -3.79
N TRP A 278 -2.57 20.15 -3.80
CA TRP A 278 -2.10 21.17 -2.85
C TRP A 278 -2.49 20.87 -1.41
N LEU A 279 -3.70 20.34 -1.18
CA LEU A 279 -4.12 19.91 0.14
C LEU A 279 -3.23 18.78 0.67
N ALA A 280 -2.96 17.76 -0.14
CA ALA A 280 -2.02 16.69 0.21
C ALA A 280 -0.62 17.23 0.49
N CYS A 281 -0.11 18.15 -0.35
CA CYS A 281 1.16 18.83 -0.13
C CYS A 281 1.20 19.55 1.22
N ALA A 282 0.17 20.34 1.54
CA ALA A 282 0.09 21.09 2.79
C ALA A 282 0.06 20.15 4.00
N LEU A 283 -0.78 19.12 3.97
CA LEU A 283 -0.88 18.14 5.05
C LEU A 283 0.44 17.41 5.27
N LEU A 284 1.15 17.00 4.21
CA LEU A 284 2.44 16.33 4.31
C LEU A 284 3.57 17.27 4.78
N ALA A 285 3.61 18.50 4.27
CA ALA A 285 4.66 19.48 4.62
C ALA A 285 4.54 19.97 6.07
N LEU A 286 3.31 20.12 6.57
CA LEU A 286 3.03 20.61 7.92
C LEU A 286 3.06 19.50 8.97
N LEU A 287 3.06 18.22 8.59
CA LEU A 287 3.06 17.11 9.54
C LEU A 287 4.34 17.07 10.42
N PRO A 288 5.57 17.26 9.90
CA PRO A 288 6.77 17.37 10.75
C PRO A 288 6.71 18.57 11.71
N VAL A 289 6.09 19.67 11.29
CA VAL A 289 5.88 20.86 12.14
C VAL A 289 4.92 20.52 13.28
N LEU A 290 3.79 19.88 12.97
CA LEU A 290 2.84 19.40 13.97
C LEU A 290 3.53 18.43 14.95
N ASN A 291 4.35 17.52 14.43
CA ASN A 291 5.10 16.56 15.25
C ASN A 291 6.04 17.28 16.22
N ALA A 292 6.72 18.35 15.79
CA ALA A 292 7.59 19.17 16.64
C ALA A 292 6.83 19.96 17.72
N LEU A 293 5.55 20.29 17.47
CA LEU A 293 4.70 21.02 18.43
C LEU A 293 4.09 20.08 19.48
N VAL A 294 3.68 18.89 19.08
CA VAL A 294 2.96 17.93 19.95
C VAL A 294 3.91 16.96 20.65
N THR A 295 5.13 16.79 20.13
CA THR A 295 6.11 15.84 20.67
C THR A 295 7.45 16.51 20.93
N PRO A 296 8.26 16.00 21.87
CA PRO A 296 9.61 16.52 22.11
C PRO A 296 10.59 16.25 20.95
N ARG A 297 10.19 15.45 19.95
CA ARG A 297 11.00 14.96 18.83
C ARG A 297 10.72 15.72 17.54
N GLY A 298 11.14 16.98 17.50
CA GLY A 298 11.12 17.79 16.26
C GLY A 298 12.24 17.40 15.28
N PRO A 299 12.10 17.75 13.99
CA PRO A 299 13.01 17.30 12.92
C PRO A 299 14.47 17.68 13.18
N TRP A 300 14.72 18.90 13.66
CA TRP A 300 16.08 19.36 13.97
C TRP A 300 16.69 18.67 15.19
N ARG A 301 15.87 18.31 16.19
CA ARG A 301 16.34 17.55 17.36
C ARG A 301 16.67 16.12 16.98
N SER A 302 15.82 15.48 16.17
CA SER A 302 16.06 14.13 15.68
C SER A 302 17.37 14.06 14.88
N LEU A 303 17.63 15.06 14.02
CA LEU A 303 18.90 15.13 13.27
C LEU A 303 20.10 15.35 14.20
N ALA A 304 20.01 16.27 15.16
CA ALA A 304 21.09 16.56 16.10
C ALA A 304 21.42 15.37 17.03
N GLN A 305 20.43 14.54 17.36
CA GLN A 305 20.59 13.35 18.20
C GLN A 305 20.98 12.09 17.42
N GLY A 306 21.09 12.17 16.08
CA GLY A 306 21.37 11.01 15.24
C GLY A 306 20.22 10.00 15.16
N ASP A 307 18.97 10.42 15.44
CA ASP A 307 17.78 9.59 15.29
C ASP A 307 17.35 9.55 13.80
N TRP A 308 18.07 8.72 13.04
CA TRP A 308 17.88 8.57 11.60
C TRP A 308 16.49 8.05 11.21
N VAL A 309 15.77 7.38 12.13
CA VAL A 309 14.41 6.89 11.86
C VAL A 309 13.44 8.05 11.75
N TYR A 310 13.44 8.96 12.73
CA TYR A 310 12.57 10.13 12.70
C TYR A 310 13.01 11.13 11.63
N ALA A 311 14.31 11.39 11.51
CA ALA A 311 14.84 12.28 10.47
C ALA A 311 14.51 11.77 9.05
N GLY A 312 14.66 10.46 8.81
CA GLY A 312 14.33 9.84 7.53
C GLY A 312 12.83 9.90 7.19
N MET A 313 11.97 9.75 8.20
CA MET A 313 10.52 9.92 8.03
C MET A 313 10.16 11.35 7.65
N ASP A 314 10.67 12.35 8.37
CA ASP A 314 10.40 13.77 8.11
C ASP A 314 10.89 14.19 6.71
N LEU A 315 12.09 13.75 6.31
CA LEU A 315 12.62 13.97 4.96
C LEU A 315 11.74 13.32 3.88
N THR A 316 11.21 12.12 4.13
CA THR A 316 10.31 11.44 3.19
C THR A 316 8.99 12.20 3.04
N LEU A 317 8.43 12.71 4.14
CA LEU A 317 7.21 13.52 4.12
C LEU A 317 7.41 14.80 3.30
N TRP A 318 8.54 15.49 3.48
CA TRP A 318 8.87 16.68 2.68
C TRP A 318 9.15 16.35 1.21
N ALA A 319 9.85 15.25 0.92
CA ALA A 319 10.06 14.80 -0.46
C ALA A 319 8.72 14.50 -1.18
N LEU A 320 7.80 13.82 -0.49
CA LEU A 320 6.45 13.58 -1.01
C LEU A 320 5.65 14.88 -1.15
N ALA A 321 5.75 15.82 -0.21
CA ALA A 321 5.11 17.13 -0.33
C ALA A 321 5.60 17.90 -1.56
N MET A 322 6.92 17.94 -1.79
CA MET A 322 7.52 18.54 -2.98
C MET A 322 7.04 17.87 -4.28
N LEU A 323 6.92 16.54 -4.29
CA LEU A 323 6.36 15.80 -5.43
C LEU A 323 4.91 16.24 -5.70
N HIS A 324 4.06 16.34 -4.67
CA HIS A 324 2.68 16.80 -4.82
C HIS A 324 2.60 18.25 -5.31
N ALA A 325 3.44 19.15 -4.78
CA ALA A 325 3.54 20.53 -5.27
C ALA A 325 3.93 20.58 -6.75
N ALA A 326 4.93 19.79 -7.17
CA ALA A 326 5.36 19.71 -8.56
C ALA A 326 4.25 19.20 -9.48
N LEU A 327 3.50 18.18 -9.06
CA LEU A 327 2.36 17.64 -9.79
C LEU A 327 1.20 18.66 -9.88
N ALA A 328 0.88 19.35 -8.77
CA ALA A 328 -0.16 20.38 -8.73
C ALA A 328 0.18 21.53 -9.68
N TRP A 329 1.42 22.01 -9.63
CA TRP A 329 1.93 23.09 -10.48
C TRP A 329 1.92 22.71 -11.96
N ARG A 330 2.42 21.52 -12.31
CA ARG A 330 2.39 21.02 -13.69
C ARG A 330 0.96 20.88 -14.21
N THR A 331 0.04 20.39 -13.38
CA THR A 331 -1.37 20.22 -13.74
C THR A 331 -2.09 21.54 -13.93
N ALA A 332 -1.82 22.53 -13.08
CA ALA A 332 -2.38 23.88 -13.19
C ALA A 332 -1.95 24.56 -14.50
N ARG A 333 -0.64 24.49 -14.82
CA ARG A 333 -0.03 25.09 -16.01
C ARG A 333 -0.34 24.35 -17.31
N HIS A 334 -0.81 23.11 -17.24
CA HIS A 334 -1.15 22.33 -18.43
C HIS A 334 -2.29 23.00 -19.21
N LYS A 335 -1.99 23.42 -20.43
CA LYS A 335 -2.96 23.84 -21.45
C LYS A 335 -3.11 22.69 -22.44
N PRO A 336 -4.32 22.13 -22.64
CA PRO A 336 -4.52 21.12 -23.66
C PRO A 336 -4.14 21.74 -25.01
N ARG A 337 -3.25 21.07 -25.76
CA ARG A 337 -2.95 21.47 -27.15
C ARG A 337 -4.28 21.45 -27.90
N GLY A 338 -4.72 22.62 -28.36
CA GLY A 338 -5.96 22.75 -29.12
C GLY A 338 -5.92 21.78 -30.30
N SER A 339 -7.01 21.04 -30.50
CA SER A 339 -7.26 20.40 -31.78
C SER A 339 -7.03 21.44 -32.88
N PRO A 340 -6.38 21.12 -34.01
CA PRO A 340 -6.40 22.00 -35.16
C PRO A 340 -7.87 22.39 -35.36
N ARG A 341 -8.16 23.69 -35.29
CA ARG A 341 -9.50 24.21 -35.55
C ARG A 341 -9.93 23.56 -36.86
N GLY A 342 -11.02 22.81 -36.82
CA GLY A 342 -11.69 22.40 -38.05
C GLY A 342 -11.84 23.66 -38.88
N GLU A 343 -11.43 23.58 -40.15
CA GLU A 343 -11.71 24.59 -41.16
C GLU A 343 -13.12 25.15 -40.91
N PRO A 344 -13.29 26.48 -40.83
CA PRO A 344 -14.61 27.05 -40.66
C PRO A 344 -15.51 26.50 -41.76
N ALA A 345 -16.67 25.95 -41.40
CA ALA A 345 -17.63 25.31 -42.28
C ALA A 345 -18.04 26.16 -43.52
N ARG A 346 -17.70 27.46 -43.52
CA ARG A 346 -17.79 28.34 -44.69
C ARG A 346 -16.91 27.90 -45.88
N ALA A 347 -15.74 27.30 -45.66
CA ALA A 347 -14.89 26.82 -46.76
C ALA A 347 -15.50 25.59 -47.47
N ARG A 348 -16.23 24.73 -46.73
CA ARG A 348 -16.92 23.56 -47.29
C ARG A 348 -18.24 23.90 -47.99
N ALA A 349 -18.89 25.01 -47.60
CA ALA A 349 -20.07 25.52 -48.28
C ALA A 349 -19.70 26.22 -49.60
N ALA A 350 -18.64 27.04 -49.60
CA ALA A 350 -18.16 27.73 -50.81
C ALA A 350 -17.66 26.76 -51.90
N ALA A 351 -17.10 25.61 -51.53
CA ALA A 351 -16.69 24.58 -52.48
C ALA A 351 -17.86 23.74 -53.05
N ARG A 352 -19.05 23.80 -52.44
CA ARG A 352 -20.27 23.14 -52.96
C ARG A 352 -21.04 24.01 -53.95
N ASP A 353 -21.04 25.33 -53.76
CA ASP A 353 -21.69 26.27 -54.69
C ASP A 353 -20.88 26.54 -55.96
N ALA A 354 -19.57 26.27 -55.96
CA ALA A 354 -18.72 26.50 -57.14
C ALA A 354 -18.68 25.34 -58.16
N GLY A 355 -19.48 24.28 -57.94
CA GLY A 355 -19.36 23.00 -58.65
C GLY A 355 -20.46 22.65 -59.65
N GLU A 356 -21.42 23.53 -59.92
CA GLU A 356 -22.51 23.25 -60.87
C GLU A 356 -22.40 24.14 -62.11
N PRO A 357 -21.78 23.66 -63.22
CA PRO A 357 -21.96 24.30 -64.51
C PRO A 357 -23.32 23.90 -65.08
N ALA A 358 -24.19 24.88 -65.27
CA ALA A 358 -25.37 24.75 -66.11
C ALA A 358 -24.94 24.72 -67.59
N ALA A 359 -25.08 23.56 -68.24
CA ALA A 359 -25.50 23.33 -69.64
C ALA A 359 -25.26 21.87 -70.02
#